data_AF-A0A9D1MJG3-F1
#
_entry.id   AF-A0A9D1MJG3-F1
#
_cell.length_a   1.000
_cell.length_b   1.000
_cell.length_c   1.000
_cell.angle_alpha   90.00
_cell.angle_beta   90.00
_cell.angle_gamma   90.00
#
_symmetry.space_group_name_H-M   'P 1'
#
loop_
_entity.id
_entity.type
_entity.pdbx_description
1 polymer ?
#
loop_
_entity_poly.entity_id
_entity_poly.type
_entity_poly.pdbx_seq_one_letter_code
_entity_poly.pdbx_strand_id
1 'polypeptide(L)'
;NTDLTNDNYGEYVLSQYDVVSGNFPENENEVVLVVGGSNDVIDLTLVQLGFMTEEEFLDLFLSSSDGNDSDELAAIPFDRIVGKEYTLYGNDTLYKPDSTGLTGYKYMYSGFSQIGKDGKPSTINSDEGRTIKISGILRLKDGLTYGCLSDGLCITESLLTDYIADNIQSAIVKELKAAEDNRVVNTIAGELTFEDIFEGKLVPAAKFSSTATTLTDLIRSLGGNDTPSGISVYARNFTTKEDMLAYMDAWNTAVSAARQDFEKNGANSVYADENGEYIGPTEVNYNDTVGTLMGMVNTILNAITYVLVAFTAISLVVSTVMIGVITYVSVVERTKEIGILRSIGARKRDIRHVFNAETFIIGLCAGLIGILVAYFIQLIINLILTPLTGISGLAALPLWQAIIMVCVSVVLTLISGLIPASAAAKKDPVIALRTE
;
A
#
# COMPACT_ATOMS: atom_id res chain seq x y z
N ASN A 1 -16.44 -4.31 -6.22
CA ASN A 1 -17.26 -4.00 -5.04
C ASN A 1 -18.06 -5.23 -4.71
N THR A 2 -18.33 -5.38 -3.43
CA THR A 2 -18.36 -6.65 -2.71
C THR A 2 -19.55 -6.59 -1.76
N ASP A 3 -20.39 -7.59 -1.83
CA ASP A 3 -21.69 -7.63 -1.17
C ASP A 3 -21.57 -7.50 0.35
N LEU A 4 -21.95 -6.35 0.89
CA LEU A 4 -22.05 -6.14 2.34
C LEU A 4 -23.02 -7.12 3.01
N THR A 5 -23.97 -7.69 2.26
CA THR A 5 -24.90 -8.69 2.81
C THR A 5 -24.36 -10.13 2.77
N ASN A 6 -23.20 -10.36 2.14
CA ASN A 6 -22.55 -11.67 2.12
C ASN A 6 -21.80 -11.92 3.44
N ASP A 7 -22.10 -13.01 4.13
CA ASP A 7 -21.50 -13.35 5.43
C ASP A 7 -19.96 -13.25 5.45
N ASN A 8 -19.29 -13.82 4.44
CA ASN A 8 -17.82 -13.82 4.40
C ASN A 8 -17.23 -12.42 4.16
N TYR A 9 -17.88 -11.62 3.32
CA TYR A 9 -17.40 -10.27 3.04
C TYR A 9 -17.78 -9.30 4.15
N GLY A 10 -18.99 -9.40 4.71
CA GLY A 10 -19.43 -8.65 5.87
C GLY A 10 -18.52 -8.91 7.08
N GLU A 11 -18.16 -10.18 7.35
CA GLU A 11 -17.16 -10.51 8.38
C GLU A 11 -15.79 -9.88 8.09
N TYR A 12 -15.36 -9.86 6.82
CA TYR A 12 -14.11 -9.22 6.44
C TYR A 12 -14.16 -7.70 6.65
N VAL A 13 -15.25 -7.02 6.29
CA VAL A 13 -15.46 -5.59 6.56
C VAL A 13 -15.46 -5.34 8.07
N LEU A 14 -16.25 -6.08 8.85
CA LEU A 14 -16.34 -5.95 10.30
C LEU A 14 -15.04 -6.35 11.02
N SER A 15 -14.13 -7.07 10.36
CA SER A 15 -12.79 -7.29 10.89
C SER A 15 -11.97 -6.00 10.93
N GLN A 16 -12.24 -5.05 10.01
CA GLN A 16 -11.51 -3.79 9.83
C GLN A 16 -12.27 -2.55 10.35
N TYR A 17 -13.60 -2.61 10.41
CA TYR A 17 -14.46 -1.48 10.77
C TYR A 17 -15.27 -1.76 12.03
N ASP A 18 -15.45 -0.73 12.84
CA ASP A 18 -16.40 -0.70 13.95
C ASP A 18 -17.73 -0.07 13.48
N VAL A 19 -18.84 -0.65 13.92
CA VAL A 19 -20.16 -0.03 13.79
C VAL A 19 -20.32 0.97 14.94
N VAL A 20 -20.14 2.25 14.66
CA VAL A 20 -20.18 3.32 15.69
C VAL A 20 -21.61 3.75 16.02
N SER A 21 -22.56 3.53 15.11
CA SER A 21 -23.98 3.77 15.30
C SER A 21 -24.82 2.93 14.33
N GLY A 22 -26.04 2.56 14.72
CA GLY A 22 -26.94 1.74 13.91
C GLY A 22 -26.50 0.28 13.79
N ASN A 23 -26.79 -0.34 12.64
CA ASN A 23 -26.49 -1.75 12.34
C ASN A 23 -25.78 -1.89 11.00
N PHE A 24 -25.04 -2.99 10.83
CA PHE A 24 -24.52 -3.38 9.53
C PHE A 24 -25.70 -3.77 8.59
N PRO A 25 -25.63 -3.52 7.27
CA PRO A 25 -26.74 -3.81 6.35
C PRO A 25 -27.12 -5.28 6.34
N GLU A 26 -28.41 -5.57 6.52
CA GLU A 26 -28.96 -6.92 6.37
C GLU A 26 -29.86 -7.04 5.13
N ASN A 27 -30.34 -5.91 4.63
CA ASN A 27 -31.24 -5.84 3.49
C ASN A 27 -30.60 -5.09 2.31
N GLU A 28 -31.06 -5.39 1.09
CA GLU A 28 -30.51 -4.81 -0.13
C GLU A 28 -30.60 -3.27 -0.14
N ASN A 29 -31.72 -2.72 0.35
CA ASN A 29 -31.98 -1.28 0.39
C ASN A 29 -31.31 -0.56 1.58
N GLU A 30 -30.49 -1.24 2.36
CA GLU A 30 -29.75 -0.63 3.45
C GLU A 30 -28.35 -0.21 3.00
N VAL A 31 -27.92 0.96 3.46
CA VAL A 31 -26.64 1.56 3.10
C VAL A 31 -25.89 1.98 4.36
N VAL A 32 -24.57 2.03 4.30
CA VAL A 32 -23.75 2.52 5.42
C VAL A 32 -23.03 3.80 5.05
N LEU A 33 -22.89 4.68 6.03
CA LEU A 33 -22.00 5.82 5.93
C LEU A 33 -20.64 5.45 6.54
N VAL A 34 -19.60 5.42 5.73
CA VAL A 34 -18.22 5.22 6.21
C VAL A 34 -17.62 6.59 6.54
N VAL A 35 -17.14 6.74 7.77
CA VAL A 35 -16.53 7.98 8.28
C VAL A 35 -15.04 7.77 8.50
N GLY A 36 -14.27 8.86 8.40
CA GLY A 36 -12.85 8.90 8.71
C GLY A 36 -12.55 8.56 10.17
N GLY A 37 -11.27 8.38 10.47
CA GLY A 37 -10.81 8.00 11.81
C GLY A 37 -11.23 8.97 12.93
N SER A 38 -11.53 10.23 12.59
CA SER A 38 -11.99 11.25 13.53
C SER A 38 -13.51 11.47 13.52
N ASN A 39 -14.27 10.54 12.92
CA ASN A 39 -15.72 10.68 12.62
C ASN A 39 -16.03 11.80 11.61
N ASP A 40 -15.09 12.08 10.72
CA ASP A 40 -15.20 13.12 9.71
C ASP A 40 -15.68 12.54 8.36
N VAL A 41 -16.34 13.39 7.58
CA VAL A 41 -16.70 13.14 6.18
C VAL A 41 -16.45 14.41 5.40
N ILE A 42 -16.22 14.29 4.10
CA ILE A 42 -16.01 15.45 3.22
C ILE A 42 -17.26 16.33 3.23
N ASP A 43 -17.09 17.65 3.31
CA ASP A 43 -18.19 18.63 3.36
C ASP A 43 -19.18 18.45 2.20
N LEU A 44 -18.67 18.15 1.00
CA LEU A 44 -19.49 17.85 -0.16
C LEU A 44 -20.47 16.69 0.08
N THR A 45 -20.05 15.65 0.80
CA THR A 45 -20.91 14.52 1.17
C THR A 45 -22.03 14.98 2.11
N LEU A 46 -21.74 15.87 3.07
CA LEU A 46 -22.75 16.41 3.98
C LEU A 46 -23.79 17.25 3.23
N VAL A 47 -23.37 18.04 2.26
CA VAL A 47 -24.26 18.82 1.39
C VAL A 47 -25.14 17.90 0.55
N GLN A 48 -24.54 16.90 -0.10
CA GLN A 48 -25.26 15.94 -0.94
C GLN A 48 -26.29 15.11 -0.16
N LEU A 49 -26.01 14.82 1.11
CA LEU A 49 -26.94 14.15 2.02
C LEU A 49 -27.95 15.11 2.67
N GLY A 50 -27.84 16.42 2.40
CA GLY A 50 -28.76 17.44 2.90
C GLY A 50 -28.60 17.76 4.38
N PHE A 51 -27.41 17.54 4.96
CA PHE A 51 -27.06 17.98 6.31
C PHE A 51 -26.45 19.37 6.37
N MET A 52 -25.99 19.88 5.23
CA MET A 52 -25.47 21.24 5.04
C MET A 52 -26.18 21.86 3.84
N THR A 53 -26.50 23.15 3.92
CA THR A 53 -27.05 23.88 2.79
C THR A 53 -25.95 24.26 1.78
N GLU A 54 -26.33 24.48 0.52
CA GLU A 54 -25.38 24.91 -0.51
C GLU A 54 -24.76 26.29 -0.18
N GLU A 55 -25.52 27.18 0.46
CA GLU A 55 -25.04 28.49 0.91
C GLU A 55 -23.97 28.35 2.01
N GLU A 56 -24.22 27.52 3.03
CA GLU A 56 -23.24 27.21 4.08
C GLU A 56 -21.96 26.58 3.49
N PHE A 57 -22.11 25.69 2.51
CA PHE A 57 -20.97 25.07 1.83
C PHE A 57 -20.16 26.07 1.02
N LEU A 58 -20.82 26.94 0.25
CA LEU A 58 -20.16 27.97 -0.55
C LEU A 58 -19.44 28.97 0.34
N ASP A 59 -20.04 29.37 1.48
CA ASP A 59 -19.40 30.25 2.45
C ASP A 59 -18.15 29.61 3.04
N LEU A 60 -18.20 28.32 3.43
CA LEU A 60 -17.06 27.57 3.94
C LEU A 60 -15.95 27.38 2.89
N PHE A 61 -16.33 27.09 1.64
CA PHE A 61 -15.39 26.92 0.53
C PHE A 61 -14.70 28.23 0.14
N LEU A 62 -15.41 29.37 0.18
CA LEU A 62 -14.85 30.67 -0.17
C LEU A 62 -14.05 31.29 0.99
N SER A 63 -14.53 31.18 2.23
CA SER A 63 -13.85 31.71 3.43
C SER A 63 -12.51 31.04 3.70
N SER A 64 -12.40 29.73 3.43
CA SER A 64 -11.13 28.98 3.52
C SER A 64 -10.08 29.42 2.48
N SER A 65 -10.50 30.03 1.36
CA SER A 65 -9.59 30.58 0.34
C SER A 65 -8.95 31.92 0.76
N ASP A 66 -9.63 32.68 1.61
CA ASP A 66 -9.19 34.01 2.09
C ASP A 66 -8.42 33.97 3.42
N GLY A 67 -8.18 32.77 3.99
CA GLY A 67 -7.41 32.60 5.22
C GLY A 67 -8.11 33.10 6.49
N ASN A 68 -9.43 33.29 6.44
CA ASN A 68 -10.24 33.49 7.64
C ASN A 68 -10.57 32.13 8.25
N ASP A 69 -10.43 32.01 9.58
CA ASP A 69 -10.94 30.86 10.32
C ASP A 69 -12.46 30.82 10.14
N SER A 70 -12.96 29.88 9.34
CA SER A 70 -14.39 29.61 9.26
C SER A 70 -14.87 29.03 10.59
N ASP A 71 -16.08 29.39 11.02
CA ASP A 71 -16.69 28.80 12.21
C ASP A 71 -16.75 27.27 12.02
N GLU A 72 -16.14 26.51 12.95
CA GLU A 72 -16.20 25.04 12.93
C GLU A 72 -17.67 24.60 12.87
N LEU A 73 -18.00 23.80 11.85
CA LEU A 73 -19.36 23.30 11.68
C LEU A 73 -19.81 22.56 12.95
N ALA A 74 -21.04 22.81 13.39
CA ALA A 74 -21.60 22.10 14.53
C ALA A 74 -21.63 20.59 14.23
N ALA A 75 -21.03 19.79 15.10
CA ALA A 75 -21.00 18.34 14.96
C ALA A 75 -22.42 17.76 14.78
N ILE A 76 -22.60 16.93 13.76
CA ILE A 76 -23.88 16.30 13.45
C ILE A 76 -24.04 15.04 14.32
N PRO A 77 -25.07 14.96 15.18
CA PRO A 77 -25.34 13.76 15.95
C PRO A 77 -25.66 12.55 15.06
N PHE A 78 -25.08 11.38 15.36
CA PHE A 78 -25.27 10.16 14.56
C PHE A 78 -26.72 9.66 14.48
N ASP A 79 -27.54 9.95 15.48
CA ASP A 79 -28.98 9.64 15.51
C ASP A 79 -29.79 10.45 14.48
N ARG A 80 -29.27 11.58 13.99
CA ARG A 80 -29.85 12.31 12.85
C ARG A 80 -29.52 11.70 11.50
N ILE A 81 -28.50 10.83 11.46
CA ILE A 81 -28.01 10.20 10.23
C ILE A 81 -28.59 8.80 10.08
N VAL A 82 -28.51 7.98 11.12
CA VAL A 82 -29.04 6.61 11.09
C VAL A 82 -30.55 6.63 10.98
N GLY A 83 -31.09 5.86 10.05
CA GLY A 83 -32.52 5.78 9.75
C GLY A 83 -33.02 6.85 8.77
N LYS A 84 -32.18 7.78 8.32
CA LYS A 84 -32.57 8.67 7.20
C LYS A 84 -32.78 7.85 5.94
N GLU A 85 -33.85 8.17 5.23
CA GLU A 85 -34.22 7.56 3.96
C GLU A 85 -33.93 8.53 2.81
N TYR A 86 -33.47 7.98 1.70
CA TYR A 86 -33.25 8.67 0.43
C TYR A 86 -33.93 7.88 -0.68
N THR A 87 -34.22 8.54 -1.80
CA THR A 87 -34.77 7.89 -2.98
C THR A 87 -33.71 7.83 -4.07
N LEU A 88 -33.37 6.62 -4.48
CA LEU A 88 -32.46 6.34 -5.59
C LEU A 88 -33.27 6.25 -6.89
N TYR A 89 -33.06 7.22 -7.79
CA TYR A 89 -33.77 7.31 -9.06
C TYR A 89 -32.95 6.74 -10.22
N GLY A 90 -33.58 5.94 -11.07
CA GLY A 90 -32.97 5.46 -12.31
C GLY A 90 -32.95 6.50 -13.42
N ASN A 91 -32.20 6.21 -14.49
CA ASN A 91 -32.01 7.13 -15.60
C ASN A 91 -33.30 7.55 -16.30
N ASP A 92 -34.26 6.64 -16.54
CA ASP A 92 -35.51 7.00 -17.23
C ASP A 92 -36.43 7.90 -16.38
N THR A 93 -36.19 7.96 -15.07
CA THR A 93 -36.84 8.92 -14.18
C THR A 93 -36.16 10.28 -14.24
N LEU A 94 -34.82 10.30 -14.29
CA LEU A 94 -34.00 11.52 -14.26
C LEU A 94 -33.83 12.20 -15.62
N TYR A 95 -33.86 11.45 -16.72
CA TYR A 95 -33.62 11.94 -18.08
C TYR A 95 -34.87 11.72 -18.93
N LYS A 96 -35.66 12.78 -19.10
CA LYS A 96 -36.87 12.74 -19.93
C LYS A 96 -36.55 13.24 -21.34
N PRO A 97 -37.09 12.61 -22.41
CA PRO A 97 -36.91 13.11 -23.77
C PRO A 97 -37.40 14.56 -23.90
N ASP A 98 -36.63 15.42 -24.59
CA ASP A 98 -37.08 16.77 -24.91
C ASP A 98 -38.23 16.69 -25.94
N SER A 99 -39.45 16.86 -25.44
CA SER A 99 -40.67 16.88 -26.26
C SER A 99 -40.85 18.19 -27.05
N THR A 100 -40.09 19.23 -26.72
CA THR A 100 -40.22 20.56 -27.35
C THR A 100 -39.32 20.74 -28.56
N GLY A 101 -38.16 20.07 -28.58
CA GLY A 101 -37.13 20.20 -29.60
C GLY A 101 -36.45 21.58 -29.63
N LEU A 102 -36.75 22.44 -28.64
CA LEU A 102 -36.26 23.82 -28.56
C LEU A 102 -34.95 23.93 -27.79
N THR A 103 -34.57 22.88 -27.04
CA THR A 103 -33.41 22.91 -26.16
C THR A 103 -32.10 22.59 -26.88
N GLY A 104 -32.16 21.94 -28.04
CA GLY A 104 -30.99 21.45 -28.76
C GLY A 104 -30.40 20.16 -28.19
N TYR A 105 -30.97 19.61 -27.11
CA TYR A 105 -30.59 18.33 -26.52
C TYR A 105 -31.71 17.30 -26.71
N LYS A 106 -31.35 16.03 -26.69
CA LYS A 106 -32.33 14.96 -26.84
C LYS A 106 -33.03 14.58 -25.54
N TYR A 107 -32.32 14.68 -24.43
CA TYR A 107 -32.84 14.45 -23.09
C TYR A 107 -32.66 15.71 -22.23
N MET A 108 -33.60 15.92 -21.31
CA MET A 108 -33.51 16.91 -20.25
C MET A 108 -33.35 16.21 -18.91
N TYR A 109 -32.32 16.61 -18.18
CA TYR A 109 -32.13 16.19 -16.79
C TYR A 109 -33.14 16.91 -15.89
N SER A 110 -33.87 16.15 -15.09
CA SER A 110 -34.91 16.65 -14.18
C SER A 110 -34.64 16.36 -12.71
N GLY A 111 -33.41 15.97 -12.35
CA GLY A 111 -33.04 15.64 -10.97
C GLY A 111 -33.06 16.84 -10.02
N PHE A 112 -32.79 18.04 -10.54
CA PHE A 112 -33.12 19.29 -9.85
C PHE A 112 -34.53 19.71 -10.24
N SER A 113 -35.39 19.78 -9.23
CA SER A 113 -36.76 20.26 -9.32
C SER A 113 -36.93 21.38 -10.34
N GLN A 114 -37.74 21.16 -11.39
CA GLN A 114 -38.25 22.27 -12.17
C GLN A 114 -39.15 23.09 -11.24
N ILE A 115 -39.04 24.41 -11.18
CA ILE A 115 -40.09 25.19 -10.53
C ILE A 115 -41.34 25.06 -11.42
N GLY A 116 -42.36 24.35 -10.93
CA GLY A 116 -43.67 24.28 -11.57
C GLY A 116 -44.25 25.68 -11.78
N LYS A 117 -45.21 25.81 -12.70
CA LYS A 117 -45.88 27.09 -12.99
C LYS A 117 -46.52 27.78 -11.76
N ASP A 118 -46.64 27.05 -10.65
CA ASP A 118 -47.16 27.47 -9.36
C ASP A 118 -46.08 27.90 -8.35
N GLY A 119 -44.80 27.97 -8.76
CA GLY A 119 -43.70 28.36 -7.87
C GLY A 119 -43.26 27.26 -6.91
N LYS A 120 -43.74 26.02 -7.09
CA LYS A 120 -43.35 24.87 -6.26
C LYS A 120 -42.39 23.96 -7.02
N PRO A 121 -41.45 23.31 -6.33
CA PRO A 121 -40.67 22.22 -6.89
C PRO A 121 -41.56 21.20 -7.59
N SER A 122 -41.35 20.94 -8.88
CA SER A 122 -41.92 19.79 -9.58
C SER A 122 -41.29 18.57 -8.94
N THR A 123 -42.05 17.90 -8.10
CA THR A 123 -41.59 16.70 -7.43
C THR A 123 -41.48 15.59 -8.47
N ILE A 124 -40.25 15.12 -8.75
CA ILE A 124 -40.11 13.72 -9.16
C ILE A 124 -40.87 12.92 -8.11
N ASN A 125 -41.85 12.13 -8.56
CA ASN A 125 -42.65 11.36 -7.61
C ASN A 125 -41.72 10.39 -6.88
N SER A 126 -41.73 10.41 -5.55
CA SER A 126 -40.93 9.49 -4.73
C SER A 126 -41.23 8.03 -5.03
N ASP A 127 -42.41 7.73 -5.60
CA ASP A 127 -42.82 6.40 -6.03
C ASP A 127 -42.08 5.90 -7.29
N GLU A 128 -41.37 6.76 -8.02
CA GLU A 128 -40.60 6.43 -9.24
C GLU A 128 -39.13 6.06 -8.95
N GLY A 129 -38.75 5.93 -7.68
CA GLY A 129 -37.40 5.53 -7.27
C GLY A 129 -37.41 4.50 -6.13
N ARG A 130 -36.24 3.92 -5.86
CA ARG A 130 -36.05 2.93 -4.80
C ARG A 130 -35.68 3.64 -3.50
N THR A 131 -36.41 3.38 -2.42
CA THR A 131 -36.04 3.91 -1.10
C THR A 131 -34.82 3.18 -0.56
N ILE A 132 -33.79 3.93 -0.19
CA ILE A 132 -32.60 3.44 0.52
C ILE A 132 -32.54 4.06 1.91
N LYS A 133 -32.06 3.32 2.90
CA LYS A 133 -32.00 3.77 4.30
C LYS A 133 -30.58 3.62 4.84
N ILE A 134 -30.07 4.66 5.49
CA ILE A 134 -28.80 4.55 6.22
C ILE A 134 -29.02 3.66 7.44
N SER A 135 -28.54 2.42 7.41
CA SER A 135 -28.70 1.46 8.51
C SER A 135 -27.67 1.65 9.60
N GLY A 136 -26.47 2.13 9.26
CA GLY A 136 -25.39 2.31 10.22
C GLY A 136 -24.25 3.20 9.72
N ILE A 137 -23.37 3.51 10.67
CA ILE A 137 -22.16 4.30 10.44
C ILE A 137 -20.96 3.42 10.78
N LEU A 138 -20.02 3.31 9.86
CA LEU A 138 -18.81 2.53 9.99
C LEU A 138 -17.60 3.43 10.16
N ARG A 139 -16.70 3.07 11.06
CA ARG A 139 -15.42 3.74 11.24
C ARG A 139 -14.29 2.71 11.22
N LEU A 140 -13.18 3.04 10.60
CA LEU A 140 -12.00 2.18 10.62
C LEU A 140 -11.52 1.97 12.07
N LYS A 141 -11.18 0.73 12.43
CA LYS A 141 -10.70 0.38 13.77
C LYS A 141 -9.38 1.07 14.12
N ASP A 142 -9.21 1.36 15.41
CA ASP A 142 -7.98 1.96 15.93
C ASP A 142 -6.74 1.12 15.57
N GLY A 143 -5.70 1.80 15.10
CA GLY A 143 -4.44 1.17 14.69
C GLY A 143 -4.40 0.66 13.24
N LEU A 144 -5.53 0.70 12.52
CA LEU A 144 -5.57 0.50 11.08
C LEU A 144 -5.46 1.85 10.35
N THR A 145 -4.67 1.89 9.29
CA THR A 145 -4.50 3.07 8.43
C THR A 145 -5.16 2.89 7.06
N TYR A 146 -5.71 1.71 6.80
CA TYR A 146 -6.34 1.35 5.55
C TYR A 146 -7.45 0.34 5.80
N GLY A 147 -8.56 0.47 5.07
CA GLY A 147 -9.63 -0.53 5.04
C GLY A 147 -10.20 -0.72 3.64
N CYS A 148 -11.07 -1.71 3.51
CA CYS A 148 -11.61 -2.15 2.22
C CYS A 148 -12.76 -1.31 1.64
N LEU A 149 -13.33 -0.39 2.41
CA LEU A 149 -14.37 0.55 1.97
C LEU A 149 -13.78 1.96 1.78
N SER A 150 -14.43 2.77 0.97
CA SER A 150 -14.13 4.19 0.82
C SER A 150 -15.02 5.02 1.72
N ASP A 151 -14.52 6.17 2.16
CA ASP A 151 -15.30 7.13 2.95
C ASP A 151 -16.52 7.64 2.15
N GLY A 152 -17.64 7.85 2.83
CA GLY A 152 -18.91 8.25 2.23
C GLY A 152 -19.95 7.13 2.21
N LEU A 153 -20.94 7.26 1.32
CA LEU A 153 -22.09 6.36 1.28
C LEU A 153 -21.76 5.08 0.52
N CYS A 154 -21.77 3.94 1.21
CA CYS A 154 -21.54 2.62 0.63
C CYS A 154 -22.86 1.84 0.52
N ILE A 155 -23.09 1.26 -0.66
CA ILE A 155 -24.30 0.48 -0.98
C ILE A 155 -23.99 -1.03 -1.07
N THR A 156 -25.02 -1.86 -0.94
CA THR A 156 -24.91 -3.32 -1.11
C THR A 156 -24.66 -3.71 -2.57
N GLU A 157 -24.06 -4.88 -2.81
CA GLU A 157 -23.81 -5.38 -4.17
C GLU A 157 -25.12 -5.74 -4.87
N SER A 158 -26.09 -6.28 -4.14
CA SER A 158 -27.42 -6.58 -4.70
C SER A 158 -28.09 -5.32 -5.24
N LEU A 159 -28.15 -4.24 -4.42
CA LEU A 159 -28.71 -2.96 -4.85
C LEU A 159 -27.96 -2.36 -6.04
N LEU A 160 -26.63 -2.43 -6.04
CA LEU A 160 -25.81 -1.94 -7.16
C LEU A 160 -26.08 -2.72 -8.45
N THR A 161 -26.13 -4.05 -8.36
CA THR A 161 -26.33 -4.94 -9.51
C THR A 161 -27.69 -4.69 -10.15
N ASP A 162 -28.73 -4.62 -9.33
CA ASP A 162 -30.08 -4.27 -9.75
C ASP A 162 -30.14 -2.88 -10.38
N TYR A 163 -29.52 -1.88 -9.74
CA TYR A 163 -29.51 -0.50 -10.23
C TYR A 163 -28.80 -0.37 -11.58
N ILE A 164 -27.69 -1.08 -11.78
CA ILE A 164 -27.00 -1.14 -13.09
C ILE A 164 -27.86 -1.87 -14.12
N ALA A 165 -28.51 -2.99 -13.76
CA ALA A 165 -29.36 -3.74 -14.67
C ALA A 165 -30.50 -2.89 -15.23
N ASP A 166 -31.14 -2.08 -14.38
CA ASP A 166 -32.18 -1.12 -14.80
C ASP A 166 -31.59 -0.03 -15.71
N ASN A 167 -30.46 0.57 -15.31
CA ASN A 167 -29.86 1.68 -16.04
C ASN A 167 -29.27 1.28 -17.40
N ILE A 168 -28.74 0.07 -17.54
CA ILE A 168 -28.31 -0.50 -18.83
C ILE A 168 -29.46 -0.50 -19.86
N GLN A 169 -30.70 -0.67 -19.39
CA GLN A 169 -31.89 -0.72 -20.23
C GLN A 169 -32.53 0.64 -20.47
N SER A 170 -32.03 1.70 -19.83
CA SER A 170 -32.57 3.05 -19.97
C SER A 170 -32.45 3.58 -21.40
N ALA A 171 -33.38 4.47 -21.77
CA ALA A 171 -33.46 5.00 -23.12
C ALA A 171 -32.17 5.76 -23.51
N ILE A 172 -31.67 6.59 -22.60
CA ILE A 172 -30.44 7.37 -22.81
C ILE A 172 -29.21 6.46 -23.01
N VAL A 173 -29.07 5.38 -22.24
CA VAL A 173 -27.94 4.44 -22.37
C VAL A 173 -28.02 3.65 -23.67
N LYS A 174 -29.20 3.14 -24.05
CA LYS A 174 -29.40 2.43 -25.32
C LYS A 174 -29.01 3.28 -26.51
N GLU A 175 -29.35 4.56 -26.45
CA GLU A 175 -28.98 5.50 -27.48
C GLU A 175 -27.49 5.78 -27.53
N LEU A 176 -26.86 6.03 -26.38
CA LEU A 176 -25.42 6.23 -26.32
C LEU A 176 -24.65 5.01 -26.84
N LYS A 177 -25.12 3.79 -26.56
CA LYS A 177 -24.54 2.56 -27.12
C LYS A 177 -24.70 2.44 -28.64
N ALA A 178 -25.72 3.06 -29.22
CA ALA A 178 -25.93 3.10 -30.67
C ALA A 178 -25.17 4.24 -31.35
N ALA A 179 -24.59 5.18 -30.58
CA ALA A 179 -23.79 6.26 -31.12
C ALA A 179 -22.39 5.78 -31.50
N GLU A 180 -21.88 6.24 -32.64
CA GLU A 180 -20.54 5.91 -33.15
C GLU A 180 -19.50 7.02 -32.86
N ASP A 181 -19.93 8.21 -32.41
CA ASP A 181 -19.08 9.39 -32.26
C ASP A 181 -19.22 10.03 -30.87
N ASN A 182 -18.07 10.37 -30.25
CA ASN A 182 -17.96 11.10 -28.99
C ASN A 182 -18.61 12.50 -29.04
N ARG A 183 -18.88 13.06 -30.21
CA ARG A 183 -19.62 14.34 -30.33
C ARG A 183 -20.99 14.32 -29.66
N VAL A 184 -21.58 13.14 -29.47
CA VAL A 184 -22.89 12.97 -28.80
C VAL A 184 -22.82 13.28 -27.30
N VAL A 185 -21.65 13.17 -26.66
CA VAL A 185 -21.47 13.37 -25.21
C VAL A 185 -22.01 14.73 -24.73
N ASN A 186 -21.77 15.79 -25.50
CA ASN A 186 -22.16 17.17 -25.13
C ASN A 186 -23.53 17.59 -25.66
N THR A 187 -24.22 16.74 -26.42
CA THR A 187 -25.51 17.08 -27.06
C THR A 187 -26.64 16.13 -26.64
N ILE A 188 -26.32 15.01 -26.00
CA ILE A 188 -27.32 14.00 -25.62
C ILE A 188 -28.27 14.51 -24.54
N ALA A 189 -27.75 15.17 -23.50
CA ALA A 189 -28.53 15.64 -22.38
C ALA A 189 -28.13 17.05 -21.96
N GLY A 190 -29.14 17.88 -21.76
CA GLY A 190 -28.99 19.20 -21.18
C GLY A 190 -29.59 19.26 -19.78
N GLU A 191 -29.22 20.31 -19.05
CA GLU A 191 -29.71 20.65 -17.73
C GLU A 191 -29.93 22.15 -17.65
N LEU A 192 -30.95 22.57 -16.91
CA LEU A 192 -31.11 23.95 -16.48
C LEU A 192 -30.49 24.07 -15.09
N THR A 193 -29.51 24.95 -14.94
CA THR A 193 -28.91 25.20 -13.63
C THR A 193 -29.81 26.11 -12.80
N PHE A 194 -29.59 26.10 -11.48
CA PHE A 194 -30.30 26.99 -10.56
C PHE A 194 -30.08 28.47 -10.93
N GLU A 195 -28.86 28.84 -11.33
CA GLU A 195 -28.48 30.18 -11.78
C GLU A 195 -29.25 30.60 -13.04
N ASP A 196 -29.35 29.72 -14.03
CA ASP A 196 -30.11 29.95 -15.26
C ASP A 196 -31.58 30.30 -14.98
N ILE A 197 -32.20 29.56 -14.05
CA ILE A 197 -33.60 29.75 -13.66
C ILE A 197 -33.81 31.08 -12.90
N PHE A 198 -32.90 31.44 -11.99
CA PHE A 198 -33.00 32.67 -11.21
C PHE A 198 -32.72 33.94 -12.05
N GLU A 199 -31.81 33.85 -13.02
CA GLU A 199 -31.53 34.95 -13.95
C GLU A 199 -32.54 35.08 -15.10
N GLY A 200 -33.54 34.19 -15.16
CA GLY A 200 -34.54 34.15 -16.23
C GLY A 200 -33.99 33.68 -17.58
N LYS A 201 -32.82 33.05 -17.59
CA LYS A 201 -32.19 32.44 -18.76
C LYS A 201 -32.71 31.01 -18.91
N LEU A 202 -33.57 30.75 -19.88
CA LEU A 202 -34.05 29.40 -20.20
C LEU A 202 -33.13 28.73 -21.24
N VAL A 203 -31.81 28.81 -21.05
CA VAL A 203 -30.83 28.22 -21.98
C VAL A 203 -30.19 27.01 -21.29
N PRO A 204 -30.56 25.77 -21.67
CA PRO A 204 -29.97 24.59 -21.04
C PRO A 204 -28.49 24.44 -21.40
N ALA A 205 -27.67 24.06 -20.42
CA ALA A 205 -26.27 23.71 -20.58
C ALA A 205 -26.10 22.20 -20.75
N ALA A 206 -25.00 21.77 -21.34
CA ALA A 206 -24.70 20.35 -21.52
C ALA A 206 -24.38 19.70 -20.16
N LYS A 207 -25.16 18.68 -19.76
CA LYS A 207 -25.05 18.04 -18.43
C LYS A 207 -23.68 17.42 -18.17
N PHE A 208 -23.04 16.90 -19.21
CA PHE A 208 -21.82 16.08 -19.08
C PHE A 208 -20.53 16.78 -19.49
N SER A 209 -20.58 18.08 -19.80
CA SER A 209 -19.46 18.81 -20.42
C SER A 209 -18.17 18.84 -19.59
N SER A 210 -18.23 18.61 -18.28
CA SER A 210 -17.08 18.59 -17.36
C SER A 210 -16.73 17.20 -16.82
N THR A 211 -17.60 16.21 -16.99
CA THR A 211 -17.51 14.90 -16.32
C THR A 211 -17.23 13.71 -17.23
N ALA A 212 -17.41 13.83 -18.55
CA ALA A 212 -17.10 12.76 -19.49
C ALA A 212 -16.47 13.31 -20.76
N THR A 213 -15.33 12.72 -21.17
CA THR A 213 -14.63 13.08 -22.41
C THR A 213 -14.80 12.02 -23.50
N THR A 214 -15.23 10.81 -23.14
CA THR A 214 -15.49 9.70 -24.05
C THR A 214 -16.91 9.16 -23.89
N LEU A 215 -17.44 8.56 -24.95
CA LEU A 215 -18.74 7.89 -24.96
C LEU A 215 -18.78 6.77 -23.91
N THR A 216 -17.70 6.01 -23.77
CA THR A 216 -17.59 4.91 -22.79
C THR A 216 -17.67 5.42 -21.35
N ASP A 217 -17.01 6.54 -21.05
CA ASP A 217 -17.05 7.13 -19.70
C ASP A 217 -18.44 7.67 -19.37
N LEU A 218 -19.12 8.27 -20.35
CA LEU A 218 -20.49 8.72 -20.19
C LEU A 218 -21.46 7.54 -19.98
N ILE A 219 -21.35 6.49 -20.80
CA ILE A 219 -22.19 5.28 -20.63
C ILE A 219 -21.95 4.69 -19.24
N ARG A 220 -20.69 4.67 -18.76
CA ARG A 220 -20.36 4.17 -17.43
C ARG A 220 -20.90 5.06 -16.30
N SER A 221 -20.82 6.39 -16.42
CA SER A 221 -21.33 7.31 -15.39
C SER A 221 -22.85 7.22 -15.23
N LEU A 222 -23.55 6.85 -16.30
CA LEU A 222 -24.99 6.54 -16.28
C LEU A 222 -25.29 5.11 -15.81
N GLY A 223 -24.32 4.32 -15.36
CA GLY A 223 -24.56 2.92 -14.98
C GLY A 223 -24.95 2.03 -16.17
N GLY A 224 -24.60 2.43 -17.40
CA GLY A 224 -24.87 1.70 -18.63
C GLY A 224 -23.82 0.66 -19.00
N ASN A 225 -22.80 0.49 -18.17
CA ASN A 225 -21.72 -0.47 -18.34
C ASN A 225 -21.37 -1.08 -16.97
N ASP A 226 -21.37 -2.41 -16.91
CA ASP A 226 -21.06 -3.24 -15.72
C ASP A 226 -19.57 -3.59 -15.61
N THR A 227 -18.75 -3.21 -16.60
CA THR A 227 -17.30 -3.45 -16.60
C THR A 227 -16.63 -2.66 -15.48
N PRO A 228 -15.95 -3.32 -14.52
CA PRO A 228 -15.27 -2.64 -13.42
C PRO A 228 -14.12 -1.76 -13.94
N SER A 229 -13.92 -0.60 -13.32
CA SER A 229 -12.77 0.28 -13.60
C SER A 229 -11.47 -0.18 -12.94
N GLY A 230 -11.58 -1.01 -11.89
CA GLY A 230 -10.46 -1.57 -11.15
C GLY A 230 -10.94 -2.66 -10.21
N ILE A 231 -10.01 -3.52 -9.78
CA ILE A 231 -10.26 -4.60 -8.83
C ILE A 231 -9.25 -4.45 -7.70
N SER A 232 -9.74 -4.38 -6.47
CA SER A 232 -8.89 -4.43 -5.28
C SER A 232 -8.86 -5.88 -4.78
N VAL A 233 -7.66 -6.44 -4.66
CA VAL A 233 -7.47 -7.82 -4.20
C VAL A 233 -6.65 -7.81 -2.92
N TYR A 234 -7.14 -8.50 -1.90
CA TYR A 234 -6.50 -8.59 -0.60
C TYR A 234 -6.02 -10.01 -0.34
N ALA A 235 -4.70 -10.19 -0.29
CA ALA A 235 -4.11 -11.49 0.03
C ALA A 235 -4.28 -11.81 1.53
N ARG A 236 -4.55 -13.07 1.86
CA ARG A 236 -4.72 -13.53 3.25
C ARG A 236 -3.41 -13.51 4.04
N ASN A 237 -2.28 -13.71 3.36
CA ASN A 237 -0.94 -13.69 3.94
C ASN A 237 0.11 -13.37 2.87
N PHE A 238 1.36 -13.14 3.30
CA PHE A 238 2.47 -12.80 2.40
C PHE A 238 2.77 -13.87 1.35
N THR A 239 2.64 -15.16 1.67
CA THR A 239 2.85 -16.24 0.70
C THR A 239 1.83 -16.20 -0.43
N THR A 240 0.54 -16.11 -0.10
CA THR A 240 -0.53 -16.00 -1.11
C THR A 240 -0.42 -14.74 -1.95
N LYS A 241 0.14 -13.67 -1.39
CA LYS A 241 0.45 -12.44 -2.13
C LYS A 241 1.55 -12.68 -3.15
N GLU A 242 2.66 -13.30 -2.75
CA GLU A 242 3.77 -13.62 -3.66
C GLU A 242 3.32 -14.54 -4.80
N ASP A 243 2.52 -15.56 -4.51
CA ASP A 243 1.95 -16.45 -5.54
C ASP A 243 1.05 -15.70 -6.53
N MET A 244 0.23 -14.77 -6.04
CA MET A 244 -0.62 -13.91 -6.87
C MET A 244 0.20 -13.00 -7.77
N LEU A 245 1.23 -12.34 -7.23
CA LEU A 245 2.11 -11.48 -8.01
C LEU A 245 2.85 -12.27 -9.08
N ALA A 246 3.37 -13.45 -8.74
CA ALA A 246 4.03 -14.34 -9.69
C ALA A 246 3.08 -14.76 -10.83
N TYR A 247 1.80 -15.01 -10.53
CA TYR A 247 0.79 -15.28 -11.55
C TYR A 247 0.55 -14.07 -12.47
N MET A 248 0.39 -12.87 -11.91
CA MET A 248 0.19 -11.63 -12.68
C MET A 248 1.40 -11.30 -13.57
N ASP A 249 2.62 -11.52 -13.06
CA ASP A 249 3.85 -11.31 -13.83
C ASP A 249 3.98 -12.33 -14.97
N ALA A 250 3.63 -13.59 -14.72
CA ALA A 250 3.59 -14.61 -15.76
C ALA A 250 2.55 -14.29 -16.84
N TRP A 251 1.37 -13.78 -16.46
CA TRP A 251 0.35 -13.31 -17.38
C TRP A 251 0.87 -12.16 -18.25
N ASN A 252 1.42 -11.12 -17.62
CA ASN A 252 1.96 -9.96 -18.35
C ASN A 252 3.11 -10.35 -19.28
N THR A 253 3.95 -11.31 -18.87
CA THR A 253 5.00 -11.86 -19.74
C THR A 253 4.42 -12.55 -20.98
N ALA A 254 3.34 -13.33 -20.81
CA ALA A 254 2.64 -13.97 -21.93
C ALA A 254 1.97 -12.93 -22.85
N VAL A 255 1.40 -11.86 -22.29
CA VAL A 255 0.85 -10.74 -23.06
C VAL A 255 1.92 -10.06 -23.89
N SER A 256 3.07 -9.73 -23.29
CA SER A 256 4.18 -9.11 -24.03
C SER A 256 4.66 -10.01 -25.18
N ALA A 257 4.72 -11.32 -24.99
CA ALA A 257 5.05 -12.27 -26.05
C ALA A 257 3.99 -12.29 -27.17
N ALA A 258 2.70 -12.25 -26.83
CA ALA A 258 1.61 -12.18 -27.80
C ALA A 258 1.63 -10.87 -28.59
N ARG A 259 1.90 -9.73 -27.93
CA ARG A 259 2.05 -8.43 -28.58
C ARG A 259 3.24 -8.42 -29.53
N GLN A 260 4.38 -8.97 -29.12
CA GLN A 260 5.55 -9.07 -29.97
C GLN A 260 5.30 -9.94 -31.22
N ASP A 261 4.54 -11.03 -31.09
CA ASP A 261 4.13 -11.84 -32.25
C ASP A 261 3.26 -11.04 -33.21
N PHE A 262 2.27 -10.29 -32.69
CA PHE A 262 1.41 -9.45 -33.50
C PHE A 262 2.17 -8.30 -34.18
N GLU A 263 3.07 -7.62 -33.48
CA GLU A 263 3.93 -6.58 -34.06
C GLU A 263 4.78 -7.13 -35.22
N LYS A 264 5.22 -8.38 -35.13
CA LYS A 264 6.04 -9.03 -36.16
C LYS A 264 5.23 -9.53 -37.35
N ASN A 265 4.05 -10.11 -37.10
CA ASN A 265 3.28 -10.83 -38.12
C ASN A 265 2.05 -10.06 -38.62
N GLY A 266 1.64 -9.00 -37.95
CA GLY A 266 0.44 -8.20 -38.23
C GLY A 266 -0.79 -9.10 -38.34
N ALA A 267 -1.56 -8.91 -39.41
CA ALA A 267 -2.75 -9.70 -39.73
C ALA A 267 -2.50 -11.22 -39.92
N ASN A 268 -1.24 -11.68 -40.01
CA ASN A 268 -0.91 -13.11 -40.06
C ASN A 268 -0.61 -13.71 -38.67
N SER A 269 -0.71 -12.93 -37.60
CA SER A 269 -0.58 -13.42 -36.23
C SER A 269 -1.78 -14.27 -35.83
N VAL A 270 -1.57 -15.22 -34.91
CA VAL A 270 -2.66 -15.97 -34.26
C VAL A 270 -3.53 -15.04 -33.39
N TYR A 271 -3.02 -13.85 -33.05
CA TYR A 271 -3.71 -12.83 -32.28
C TYR A 271 -4.34 -11.73 -33.14
N ALA A 272 -4.53 -11.97 -34.44
CA ALA A 272 -5.24 -11.07 -35.35
C ALA A 272 -6.67 -11.59 -35.62
N ASP A 273 -7.64 -10.67 -35.68
CA ASP A 273 -8.99 -10.98 -36.18
C ASP A 273 -9.06 -10.94 -37.72
N GLU A 274 -10.26 -11.14 -38.25
CA GLU A 274 -10.54 -11.06 -39.69
C GLU A 274 -10.31 -9.68 -40.32
N ASN A 275 -10.30 -8.61 -39.50
CA ASN A 275 -10.03 -7.23 -39.91
C ASN A 275 -8.54 -6.85 -39.74
N GLY A 276 -7.72 -7.74 -39.19
CA GLY A 276 -6.30 -7.50 -38.90
C GLY A 276 -6.06 -6.74 -37.60
N GLU A 277 -7.05 -6.64 -36.72
CA GLU A 277 -6.94 -6.03 -35.39
C GLU A 277 -6.47 -7.03 -34.33
N TYR A 278 -5.79 -6.52 -33.30
CA TYR A 278 -5.26 -7.35 -32.22
C TYR A 278 -6.38 -7.82 -31.28
N ILE A 279 -6.52 -9.15 -31.15
CA ILE A 279 -7.47 -9.83 -30.25
C ILE A 279 -6.77 -10.65 -29.16
N GLY A 280 -5.47 -10.42 -28.97
CA GLY A 280 -4.70 -11.11 -27.94
C GLY A 280 -4.98 -10.57 -26.53
N PRO A 281 -4.37 -11.21 -25.51
CA PRO A 281 -4.60 -10.84 -24.12
C PRO A 281 -4.06 -9.43 -23.82
N THR A 282 -4.61 -8.78 -22.80
CA THR A 282 -4.23 -7.44 -22.37
C THR A 282 -3.43 -7.44 -21.07
N GLU A 283 -2.56 -6.44 -20.92
CA GLU A 283 -1.69 -6.29 -19.76
C GLU A 283 -2.52 -5.90 -18.53
N VAL A 284 -2.17 -6.49 -17.39
CA VAL A 284 -2.77 -6.19 -16.09
C VAL A 284 -1.83 -5.21 -15.37
N ASN A 285 -2.30 -3.97 -15.23
CA ASN A 285 -1.64 -2.97 -14.40
C ASN A 285 -2.11 -3.12 -12.96
N TYR A 286 -1.18 -3.40 -12.04
CA TYR A 286 -1.48 -3.56 -10.62
C TYR A 286 -0.51 -2.71 -9.78
N ASN A 287 -0.94 -2.31 -8.59
CA ASN A 287 -0.14 -1.56 -7.62
C ASN A 287 -0.04 -2.34 -6.30
N ASP A 288 1.18 -2.71 -5.92
CA ASP A 288 1.47 -3.37 -4.64
C ASP A 288 1.89 -2.35 -3.58
N THR A 289 0.90 -1.81 -2.86
CA THR A 289 1.11 -0.82 -1.81
C THR A 289 1.93 -1.36 -0.65
N VAL A 290 1.62 -2.58 -0.18
CA VAL A 290 2.32 -3.23 0.94
C VAL A 290 3.76 -3.58 0.55
N GLY A 291 3.98 -4.08 -0.67
CA GLY A 291 5.32 -4.41 -1.17
C GLY A 291 6.17 -3.18 -1.33
N THR A 292 5.58 -2.08 -1.82
CA THR A 292 6.26 -0.79 -1.89
C THR A 292 6.70 -0.30 -0.51
N LEU A 293 5.80 -0.35 0.48
CA LEU A 293 6.11 0.05 1.87
C LEU A 293 7.19 -0.84 2.49
N MET A 294 7.10 -2.16 2.32
CA MET A 294 8.12 -3.10 2.80
C MET A 294 9.46 -2.91 2.09
N GLY A 295 9.46 -2.59 0.79
CA GLY A 295 10.65 -2.23 0.03
C GLY A 295 11.35 -1.00 0.59
N MET A 296 10.58 0.03 0.99
CA MET A 296 11.12 1.23 1.65
C MET A 296 11.72 0.89 3.02
N VAL A 297 11.02 0.12 3.85
CA VAL A 297 11.53 -0.33 5.16
C VAL A 297 12.82 -1.13 5.01
N ASN A 298 12.85 -2.11 4.08
CA ASN A 298 14.03 -2.92 3.79
C ASN A 298 15.20 -2.07 3.30
N THR A 299 14.95 -1.05 2.48
CA THR A 299 15.99 -0.14 2.01
C THR A 299 16.63 0.62 3.17
N ILE A 300 15.83 1.12 4.12
CA ILE A 300 16.32 1.81 5.32
C ILE A 300 17.11 0.84 6.22
N LEU A 301 16.56 -0.35 6.48
CA LEU A 301 17.23 -1.37 7.30
C LEU A 301 18.57 -1.79 6.69
N ASN A 302 18.63 -1.98 5.36
CA ASN A 302 19.87 -2.31 4.66
C ASN A 302 20.89 -1.17 4.74
N ALA A 303 20.46 0.09 4.60
CA ALA A 303 21.36 1.23 4.75
C ALA A 303 21.98 1.29 6.16
N ILE A 304 21.17 1.16 7.21
CA ILE A 304 21.65 1.11 8.60
C ILE A 304 22.57 -0.09 8.82
N THR A 305 22.20 -1.27 8.30
CA THR A 305 23.00 -2.49 8.38
C THR A 305 24.37 -2.30 7.73
N TYR A 306 24.44 -1.72 6.54
CA TYR A 306 25.72 -1.46 5.87
C TYR A 306 26.59 -0.48 6.65
N VAL A 307 26.01 0.56 7.25
CA VAL A 307 26.76 1.50 8.09
C VAL A 307 27.31 0.79 9.33
N LEU A 308 26.49 0.00 10.03
CA LEU A 308 26.94 -0.79 11.19
C LEU A 308 28.01 -1.81 10.81
N VAL A 309 27.85 -2.51 9.68
CA VAL A 309 28.85 -3.45 9.16
C VAL A 309 30.16 -2.72 8.84
N ALA A 310 30.11 -1.52 8.24
CA ALA A 310 31.31 -0.73 7.99
C ALA A 310 32.02 -0.33 9.30
N PHE A 311 31.29 0.09 10.33
CA PHE A 311 31.86 0.38 11.65
C PHE A 311 32.49 -0.85 12.28
N THR A 312 31.78 -1.99 12.29
CA THR A 312 32.31 -3.24 12.85
C THR A 312 33.56 -3.71 12.11
N ALA A 313 33.62 -3.56 10.78
CA ALA A 313 34.79 -3.90 9.98
C ALA A 313 36.01 -3.04 10.36
N ILE A 314 35.83 -1.73 10.57
CA ILE A 314 36.91 -0.83 11.04
C ILE A 314 37.37 -1.25 12.44
N SER A 315 36.44 -1.48 13.37
CA SER A 315 36.77 -1.94 14.73
C SER A 315 37.50 -3.27 14.73
N LEU A 316 37.14 -4.17 13.82
CA LEU A 316 37.78 -5.46 13.64
C LEU A 316 39.24 -5.31 13.16
N VAL A 317 39.50 -4.46 12.17
CA VAL A 317 40.87 -4.15 11.71
C VAL A 317 41.72 -3.55 12.85
N VAL A 318 41.18 -2.57 13.58
CA VAL A 318 41.87 -1.96 14.72
C VAL A 318 42.20 -3.03 15.78
N SER A 319 41.26 -3.93 16.07
CA SER A 319 41.46 -5.02 17.02
C SER A 319 42.55 -6.00 16.56
N THR A 320 42.58 -6.36 15.28
CA THR A 320 43.62 -7.21 14.68
C THR A 320 45.01 -6.59 14.83
N VAL A 321 45.15 -5.27 14.61
CA VAL A 321 46.42 -4.56 14.80
C VAL A 321 46.83 -4.58 16.28
N MET A 322 45.90 -4.30 17.20
CA MET A 322 46.17 -4.32 18.65
C MET A 322 46.65 -5.68 19.14
N ILE A 323 46.01 -6.78 18.70
CA ILE A 323 46.44 -8.14 19.02
C ILE A 323 47.88 -8.39 18.50
N GLY A 324 48.20 -7.90 17.30
CA GLY A 324 49.54 -8.01 16.72
C GLY A 324 50.60 -7.29 17.55
N VAL A 325 50.29 -6.08 18.04
CA VAL A 325 51.19 -5.31 18.91
C VAL A 325 51.41 -6.01 20.25
N ILE A 326 50.34 -6.47 20.90
CA ILE A 326 50.41 -7.15 22.20
C ILE A 326 51.24 -8.44 22.08
N THR A 327 50.98 -9.23 21.05
CA THR A 327 51.72 -10.48 20.80
C THR A 327 53.18 -10.22 20.43
N TYR A 328 53.48 -9.11 19.75
CA TYR A 328 54.87 -8.67 19.51
C TYR A 328 55.59 -8.32 20.81
N VAL A 329 54.98 -7.53 21.69
CA VAL A 329 55.56 -7.16 22.98
C VAL A 329 55.81 -8.41 23.84
N SER A 330 54.84 -9.32 23.93
CA SER A 330 54.97 -10.59 24.65
C SER A 330 56.17 -11.43 24.19
N VAL A 331 56.40 -11.51 22.86
CA VAL A 331 57.56 -12.21 22.29
C VAL A 331 58.88 -11.54 22.68
N VAL A 332 58.92 -10.19 22.71
CA VAL A 332 60.13 -9.44 23.03
C VAL A 332 60.49 -9.60 24.51
N GLU A 333 59.50 -9.58 25.41
CA GLU A 333 59.69 -9.79 26.85
C GLU A 333 60.24 -11.19 27.16
N ARG A 334 59.79 -12.22 26.42
CA ARG A 334 60.24 -13.62 26.58
C ARG A 334 61.45 -13.98 25.72
N THR A 335 62.24 -13.01 25.24
CA THR A 335 63.40 -13.27 24.36
C THR A 335 64.47 -14.18 24.97
N LYS A 336 64.72 -14.09 26.28
CA LYS A 336 65.67 -14.99 26.98
C LYS A 336 65.23 -16.46 26.92
N GLU A 337 63.94 -16.72 27.11
CA GLU A 337 63.37 -18.07 27.04
C GLU A 337 63.55 -18.68 25.64
N ILE A 338 63.31 -17.88 24.60
CA ILE A 338 63.53 -18.28 23.20
C ILE A 338 65.02 -18.59 22.95
N GLY A 339 65.93 -17.77 23.50
CA GLY A 339 67.38 -17.97 23.41
C GLY A 339 67.84 -19.29 24.04
N ILE A 340 67.29 -19.66 25.19
CA ILE A 340 67.55 -20.94 25.87
C ILE A 340 67.04 -22.11 25.01
N LEU A 341 65.79 -22.07 24.56
CA LEU A 341 65.19 -23.11 23.70
C LEU A 341 65.99 -23.32 22.41
N ARG A 342 66.43 -22.23 21.78
CA ARG A 342 67.25 -22.27 20.57
C ARG A 342 68.68 -22.77 20.80
N SER A 343 69.23 -22.60 21.99
CA SER A 343 70.57 -23.08 22.35
C SER A 343 70.58 -24.58 22.68
N ILE A 344 69.45 -25.11 23.16
CA ILE A 344 69.23 -26.55 23.41
C ILE A 344 68.91 -27.32 22.11
N GLY A 345 68.66 -26.62 21.00
CA GLY A 345 68.53 -27.22 19.66
C GLY A 345 67.16 -27.06 18.98
N ALA A 346 66.24 -26.27 19.55
CA ALA A 346 64.94 -26.01 18.90
C ALA A 346 65.11 -25.33 17.54
N ARG A 347 64.41 -25.82 16.51
CA ARG A 347 64.45 -25.23 15.16
C ARG A 347 63.61 -23.96 15.13
N LYS A 348 63.92 -23.07 14.17
CA LYS A 348 63.14 -21.83 13.94
C LYS A 348 61.63 -22.10 13.74
N ARG A 349 61.30 -23.24 13.12
CA ARG A 349 59.90 -23.66 12.88
C ARG A 349 59.21 -24.10 14.18
N ASP A 350 59.93 -24.70 15.12
CA ASP A 350 59.37 -25.16 16.40
C ASP A 350 58.99 -23.95 17.26
N ILE A 351 59.86 -22.94 17.32
CA ILE A 351 59.56 -21.66 18.00
C ILE A 351 58.34 -20.98 17.37
N ARG A 352 58.26 -20.92 16.03
CA ARG A 352 57.11 -20.31 15.33
C ARG A 352 55.80 -21.06 15.62
N HIS A 353 55.84 -22.38 15.70
CA HIS A 353 54.66 -23.19 16.01
C HIS A 353 54.15 -23.00 17.44
N VAL A 354 55.05 -22.83 18.42
CA VAL A 354 54.65 -22.53 19.79
C VAL A 354 53.87 -21.22 19.86
N PHE A 355 54.41 -20.14 19.26
CA PHE A 355 53.72 -18.84 19.26
C PHE A 355 52.44 -18.83 18.42
N ASN A 356 52.42 -19.54 17.28
CA ASN A 356 51.20 -19.71 16.50
C ASN A 356 50.14 -20.54 17.25
N ALA A 357 50.54 -21.49 18.08
CA ALA A 357 49.62 -22.25 18.92
C ALA A 357 49.07 -21.39 20.07
N GLU A 358 49.89 -20.53 20.67
CA GLU A 358 49.45 -19.55 21.68
C GLU A 358 48.37 -18.63 21.09
N THR A 359 48.59 -18.08 19.89
CA THR A 359 47.62 -17.19 19.23
C THR A 359 46.36 -17.93 18.79
N PHE A 360 46.47 -19.18 18.34
CA PHE A 360 45.32 -20.03 18.03
C PHE A 360 44.43 -20.27 19.26
N ILE A 361 45.03 -20.65 20.40
CA ILE A 361 44.29 -20.92 21.64
C ILE A 361 43.61 -19.64 22.13
N ILE A 362 44.31 -18.50 22.11
CA ILE A 362 43.73 -17.20 22.47
C ILE A 362 42.54 -16.88 21.57
N GLY A 363 42.67 -17.05 20.25
CA GLY A 363 41.60 -16.77 19.29
C GLY A 363 40.38 -17.66 19.46
N LEU A 364 40.59 -18.94 19.75
CA LEU A 364 39.53 -19.92 19.99
C LEU A 364 38.79 -19.61 21.29
N CYS A 365 39.51 -19.39 22.39
CA CYS A 365 38.92 -19.04 23.68
C CYS A 365 38.17 -17.71 23.61
N ALA A 366 38.75 -16.68 22.98
CA ALA A 366 38.10 -15.39 22.79
C ALA A 366 36.83 -15.50 21.94
N GLY A 367 36.88 -16.29 20.85
CA GLY A 367 35.71 -16.53 20.00
C GLY A 367 34.57 -17.25 20.74
N LEU A 368 34.88 -18.27 21.53
CA LEU A 368 33.90 -18.99 22.35
C LEU A 368 33.29 -18.08 23.43
N ILE A 369 34.11 -17.31 24.15
CA ILE A 369 33.64 -16.35 25.16
C ILE A 369 32.77 -15.29 24.51
N GLY A 370 33.17 -14.76 23.34
CA GLY A 370 32.40 -13.77 22.59
C GLY A 370 31.01 -14.26 22.21
N ILE A 371 30.88 -15.51 21.76
CA ILE A 371 29.58 -16.11 21.45
C ILE A 371 28.74 -16.35 22.69
N LEU A 372 29.35 -16.79 23.79
CA LEU A 372 28.64 -16.97 25.05
C LEU A 372 28.07 -15.63 25.53
N VAL A 373 28.86 -14.57 25.48
CA VAL A 373 28.41 -13.21 25.79
C VAL A 373 27.32 -12.75 24.82
N ALA A 374 27.45 -13.02 23.52
CA ALA A 374 26.44 -12.67 22.53
C ALA A 374 25.08 -13.34 22.83
N TYR A 375 25.07 -14.64 23.13
CA TYR A 375 23.86 -15.36 23.53
C TYR A 375 23.29 -14.85 24.85
N PHE A 376 24.14 -14.47 25.80
CA PHE A 376 23.70 -13.87 27.06
C PHE A 376 23.02 -12.52 26.85
N ILE A 377 23.60 -11.64 26.04
CA ILE A 377 23.01 -10.35 25.68
C ILE A 377 21.73 -10.56 24.87
N GLN A 378 21.71 -11.51 23.94
CA GLN A 378 20.52 -11.87 23.16
C GLN A 378 19.33 -12.24 24.06
N LEU A 379 19.58 -12.98 25.14
CA LEU A 379 18.55 -13.32 26.14
C LEU A 379 17.98 -12.07 26.79
N ILE A 380 18.84 -11.14 27.23
CA ILE A 380 18.41 -9.87 27.85
C ILE A 380 17.60 -9.03 26.85
N ILE A 381 18.06 -8.94 25.60
CA ILE A 381 17.38 -8.19 24.54
C ILE A 381 15.98 -8.76 24.27
N ASN A 382 15.87 -10.08 24.10
CA ASN A 382 14.58 -10.73 23.84
C ASN A 382 13.62 -10.60 25.04
N LEU A 383 14.12 -10.59 26.27
CA LEU A 383 13.31 -10.37 27.48
C LEU A 383 12.63 -9.00 27.48
N ILE A 384 13.32 -7.97 26.97
CA ILE A 384 12.81 -6.60 26.88
C ILE A 384 11.92 -6.43 25.65
N LEU A 385 12.26 -7.04 24.50
CA LEU A 385 11.55 -6.85 23.24
C LEU A 385 10.22 -7.61 23.15
N THR A 386 10.16 -8.84 23.65
CA THR A 386 8.97 -9.69 23.56
C THR A 386 7.69 -9.01 24.08
N PRO A 387 7.68 -8.33 25.25
CA PRO A 387 6.50 -7.61 25.72
C PRO A 387 6.15 -6.35 24.91
N LEU A 388 7.11 -5.78 24.16
CA LEU A 388 6.91 -4.56 23.36
C LEU A 388 6.40 -4.87 21.94
N THR A 389 6.84 -5.97 21.35
CA THR A 389 6.56 -6.29 19.94
C THR A 389 5.57 -7.45 19.76
N GLY A 390 5.35 -8.27 20.79
CA GLY A 390 4.55 -9.48 20.71
C GLY A 390 5.20 -10.61 19.88
N ILE A 391 6.41 -10.40 19.35
CA ILE A 391 7.12 -11.36 18.50
C ILE A 391 8.30 -11.94 19.26
N SER A 392 8.26 -13.24 19.54
CA SER A 392 9.35 -13.96 20.19
C SER A 392 10.50 -14.24 19.22
N GLY A 393 11.74 -14.07 19.68
CA GLY A 393 12.94 -14.49 18.93
C GLY A 393 13.43 -13.49 17.88
N LEU A 394 13.10 -12.21 18.04
CA LEU A 394 13.52 -11.15 17.11
C LEU A 394 15.05 -11.01 17.04
N ALA A 395 15.73 -11.07 18.19
CA ALA A 395 17.17 -11.21 18.24
C ALA A 395 17.51 -12.71 18.25
N ALA A 396 17.94 -13.23 17.10
CA ALA A 396 18.35 -14.62 16.94
C ALA A 396 19.73 -14.71 16.30
N LEU A 397 20.69 -15.35 16.98
CA LEU A 397 21.95 -15.78 16.39
C LEU A 397 21.87 -17.28 16.04
N PRO A 398 21.68 -17.64 14.75
CA PRO A 398 21.71 -19.02 14.31
C PRO A 398 23.05 -19.69 14.63
N LEU A 399 23.02 -20.97 15.01
CA LEU A 399 24.22 -21.73 15.38
C LEU A 399 25.30 -21.74 14.28
N TRP A 400 24.91 -21.77 13.01
CA TRP A 400 25.86 -21.77 11.90
C TRP A 400 26.64 -20.44 11.81
N GLN A 401 25.99 -19.30 12.09
CA GLN A 401 26.65 -17.99 12.12
C GLN A 401 27.60 -17.90 13.31
N ALA A 402 27.22 -18.46 14.46
CA ALA A 402 28.09 -18.54 15.62
C ALA A 402 29.39 -19.29 15.30
N ILE A 403 29.31 -20.45 14.63
CA ILE A 403 30.49 -21.21 14.22
C ILE A 403 31.39 -20.38 13.28
N ILE A 404 30.80 -19.67 12.30
CA ILE A 404 31.56 -18.79 11.41
C ILE A 404 32.29 -17.70 12.20
N MET A 405 31.66 -17.10 13.21
CA MET A 405 32.27 -16.05 14.03
C MET A 405 33.47 -16.58 14.84
N VAL A 406 33.43 -17.82 15.37
CA VAL A 406 34.62 -18.44 15.99
C VAL A 406 35.74 -18.58 14.97
N CYS A 407 35.43 -19.12 13.79
CA CYS A 407 36.41 -19.32 12.73
C CYS A 407 37.07 -17.99 12.32
N VAL A 408 36.28 -16.92 12.17
CA VAL A 408 36.77 -15.58 11.85
C VAL A 408 37.68 -15.06 12.98
N SER A 409 37.29 -15.21 14.25
CA SER A 409 38.11 -14.83 15.40
C SER A 409 39.49 -15.52 15.39
N VAL A 410 39.50 -16.83 15.19
CA VAL A 410 40.74 -17.63 15.11
C VAL A 410 41.60 -17.20 13.92
N VAL A 411 41.01 -16.97 12.75
CA VAL A 411 41.75 -16.54 11.56
C VAL A 411 42.39 -15.17 11.77
N LEU A 412 41.66 -14.20 12.33
CA LEU A 412 42.18 -12.85 12.56
C LEU A 412 43.31 -12.83 13.59
N THR A 413 43.14 -13.55 14.69
CA THR A 413 44.16 -13.67 15.74
C THR A 413 45.42 -14.39 15.26
N LEU A 414 45.27 -15.43 14.44
CA LEU A 414 46.39 -16.07 13.77
C LEU A 414 47.12 -15.10 12.84
N ILE A 415 46.40 -14.38 11.97
CA ILE A 415 46.99 -13.40 11.04
C ILE A 415 47.80 -12.35 11.81
N SER A 416 47.26 -11.83 12.91
CA SER A 416 47.96 -10.90 13.81
C SER A 416 49.25 -11.50 14.39
N GLY A 417 49.22 -12.77 14.79
CA GLY A 417 50.33 -13.48 15.43
C GLY A 417 51.45 -13.91 14.49
N LEU A 418 51.21 -13.99 13.18
CA LEU A 418 52.19 -14.51 12.21
C LEU A 418 53.46 -13.64 12.12
N ILE A 419 53.31 -12.32 12.20
CA ILE A 419 54.43 -11.35 12.14
C ILE A 419 55.34 -11.50 13.35
N PRO A 420 54.86 -11.38 14.61
CA PRO A 420 55.70 -11.54 15.79
C PRO A 420 56.27 -12.95 15.95
N ALA A 421 55.53 -14.01 15.63
CA ALA A 421 56.05 -15.38 15.67
C ALA A 421 57.23 -15.59 14.70
N SER A 422 57.19 -14.94 13.53
CA SER A 422 58.30 -14.95 12.57
C SER A 422 59.51 -14.14 13.07
N ALA A 423 59.26 -12.99 13.71
CA ALA A 423 60.31 -12.18 14.32
C ALA A 423 61.01 -12.93 15.48
N ALA A 424 60.26 -13.62 16.33
CA ALA A 424 60.74 -14.49 17.41
C ALA A 424 61.73 -15.55 16.89
N ALA A 425 61.30 -16.30 15.88
CA ALA A 425 62.05 -17.41 15.31
C ALA A 425 63.38 -17.01 14.64
N LYS A 426 63.51 -15.74 14.23
CA LYS A 426 64.69 -15.20 13.57
C LYS A 426 65.72 -14.60 14.54
N LYS A 427 65.42 -14.47 15.84
CA LYS A 427 66.37 -13.95 16.84
C LYS A 427 67.58 -14.87 16.97
N ASP A 428 68.76 -14.27 17.09
CA ASP A 428 70.03 -14.98 17.30
C ASP A 428 70.15 -15.41 18.76
N PRO A 429 70.36 -16.72 19.06
CA PRO A 429 70.49 -17.22 20.42
C PRO A 429 71.64 -16.56 21.20
N VAL A 430 72.74 -16.16 20.56
CA VAL A 430 73.86 -15.50 21.25
C VAL A 430 73.48 -14.09 21.72
N ILE A 431 72.70 -13.36 20.90
CA ILE A 431 72.25 -12.00 21.23
C ILE A 431 71.14 -12.07 22.29
N ALA A 432 70.23 -13.04 22.19
CA ALA A 432 69.12 -13.22 23.12
C ALA A 432 69.55 -13.58 24.55
N LEU A 433 70.74 -14.18 24.73
CA LEU A 433 71.31 -14.51 26.04
C LEU A 433 72.16 -13.37 26.64
N ARG A 434 72.55 -12.38 25.83
CA ARG A 434 73.42 -11.26 26.24
C ARG A 434 72.64 -9.98 26.61
N THR A 435 71.36 -9.94 26.30
CA THR A 435 70.46 -8.84 26.69
C THR A 435 70.19 -8.91 28.19
N GLU A 436 70.51 -7.85 28.94
CA GLU A 436 70.10 -7.68 30.35
C GLU A 436 68.58 -7.55 30.46
#